data_AF-A0A848L3V1-F1
#
_entry.id   AF-A0A848L3V1-F1
#
_cell.length_a   1.000
_cell.length_b   1.000
_cell.length_c   1.000
_cell.angle_alpha   90.00
_cell.angle_beta   90.00
_cell.angle_gamma   90.00
#
_symmetry.space_group_name_H-M   'P 1'
#
loop_
_entity.id
_entity.type
_entity.pdbx_description
1 polymer ?
#
loop_
_entity_poly.entity_id
_entity_poly.type
_entity_poly.pdbx_seq_one_letter_code
_entity_poly.pdbx_strand_id
1 'polypeptide(L)'
;MSGPHDLFLVRYLLLVGNKASHTAARRELHSVLGQQRTEEVMRGWGEELIEQGRQQGLAQGVSRGRAEDILRILAKRRVYVHEEARQRILNCTDVDTLDLWFDRSLSATSLSAVFDDLSQ
;
A
#
# COMPACT_ATOMS: atom_id res chain seq x y z
N MET A 1 -14.33 27.11 22.43
CA MET A 1 -13.10 27.19 21.62
C MET A 1 -12.54 25.78 21.52
N SER A 2 -13.02 25.00 20.56
CA SER A 2 -12.45 23.69 20.26
C SER A 2 -11.08 23.90 19.60
N GLY A 3 -10.06 23.28 20.16
CA GLY A 3 -8.66 23.45 19.73
C GLY A 3 -8.33 22.64 18.46
N PRO A 4 -7.11 22.81 17.92
CA PRO A 4 -6.64 22.07 16.74
C PRO A 4 -6.66 20.54 16.93
N HIS A 5 -6.65 20.04 18.16
CA HIS A 5 -6.69 18.62 18.49
C HIS A 5 -7.97 17.90 18.04
N ASP A 6 -9.11 18.58 17.99
CA ASP A 6 -10.39 17.97 17.62
C ASP A 6 -10.42 17.62 16.12
N LEU A 7 -9.81 18.47 15.28
CA LEU A 7 -9.63 18.20 13.85
C LEU A 7 -8.75 16.97 13.60
N PHE A 8 -7.68 16.79 14.39
CA PHE A 8 -6.78 15.65 14.28
C PHE A 8 -7.49 14.33 14.63
N LEU A 9 -8.30 14.32 15.69
CA LEU A 9 -9.05 13.12 16.08
C LEU A 9 -10.12 12.76 15.05
N VAL A 10 -10.83 13.75 14.50
CA VAL A 10 -11.78 13.52 13.41
C VAL A 10 -11.06 12.94 12.19
N ARG A 11 -9.92 13.53 11.78
CA ARG A 11 -9.13 13.01 10.65
C ARG A 11 -8.63 11.60 10.91
N TYR A 12 -8.13 11.30 12.11
CA TYR A 12 -7.67 9.97 12.50
C TYR A 12 -8.80 8.93 12.47
N LEU A 13 -9.98 9.30 13.00
CA LEU A 13 -11.17 8.44 12.96
C LEU A 13 -11.68 8.20 11.54
N LEU A 14 -11.50 9.14 10.61
CA LEU A 14 -11.82 8.95 9.19
C LEU A 14 -10.80 8.08 8.46
N LEU A 15 -9.56 7.98 8.97
CA LEU A 15 -8.49 7.19 8.36
C LEU A 15 -8.53 5.73 8.84
N VAL A 16 -8.72 5.51 10.14
CA VAL A 16 -8.56 4.19 10.78
C VAL A 16 -9.89 3.62 11.26
N GLY A 17 -10.93 4.45 11.36
CA GLY A 17 -12.21 4.08 11.94
C GLY A 17 -13.06 3.19 11.04
N ASN A 18 -14.09 2.61 11.66
CA ASN A 18 -15.11 1.87 10.92
C ASN A 18 -16.25 2.82 10.49
N LYS A 19 -17.27 2.28 9.81
CA LYS A 19 -18.43 3.08 9.37
C LYS A 19 -19.12 3.84 10.52
N ALA A 20 -19.17 3.27 11.72
CA ALA A 20 -19.75 3.92 12.88
C ALA A 20 -18.86 5.08 13.38
N SER A 21 -17.53 4.88 13.41
CA SER A 21 -16.55 5.93 13.72
C SER A 21 -16.63 7.09 12.73
N HIS A 22 -16.76 6.82 11.44
CA HIS A 22 -16.89 7.87 10.41
C HIS A 22 -18.18 8.68 10.60
N THR A 23 -19.27 8.00 10.96
CA THR A 23 -20.57 8.64 11.21
C THR A 23 -20.50 9.55 12.44
N ALA A 24 -19.85 9.09 13.52
CA ALA A 24 -19.63 9.90 14.73
C ALA A 24 -18.71 11.10 14.44
N ALA A 25 -17.58 10.87 13.77
CA ALA A 25 -16.61 11.90 13.41
C ALA A 25 -17.24 13.01 12.54
N ARG A 26 -18.12 12.64 11.60
CA ARG A 26 -18.85 13.62 10.77
C ARG A 26 -19.81 14.47 11.60
N ARG A 27 -20.53 13.88 12.57
CA ARG A 27 -21.47 14.61 13.43
C ARG A 27 -20.74 15.63 14.32
N GLU A 28 -19.62 15.23 14.92
CA GLU A 28 -18.80 16.12 15.74
C GLU A 28 -18.18 17.25 14.90
N LEU A 29 -17.73 16.96 13.68
CA LEU A 29 -17.19 18.01 12.81
C LEU A 29 -18.23 19.09 12.48
N HIS A 30 -19.48 18.68 12.22
CA HIS A 30 -20.60 19.60 12.01
C HIS A 30 -20.91 20.47 13.24
N SER A 31 -20.75 19.95 14.46
CA SER A 31 -20.97 20.71 15.70
C SER A 31 -19.87 21.74 15.97
N VAL A 32 -18.63 21.43 15.60
CA VAL A 32 -17.44 22.27 15.87
C VAL A 32 -17.24 23.38 14.84
N LEU A 33 -17.42 23.12 13.55
CA LEU A 33 -17.07 24.06 12.47
C LEU A 33 -18.27 24.82 11.88
N GLY A 34 -19.49 24.39 12.18
CA GLY A 34 -20.70 24.86 11.49
C GLY A 34 -20.82 24.31 10.07
N GLN A 35 -22.01 24.33 9.49
CA GLN A 35 -22.34 23.54 8.29
C GLN A 35 -21.48 23.88 7.06
N GLN A 36 -21.31 25.16 6.70
CA GLN A 36 -20.53 25.55 5.51
C GLN A 36 -19.04 25.23 5.62
N ARG A 37 -18.39 25.56 6.75
CA ARG A 37 -16.97 25.24 6.97
C ARG A 37 -16.72 23.74 7.06
N THR A 38 -17.72 22.96 7.50
CA THR A 38 -17.61 21.50 7.54
C THR A 38 -17.53 20.91 6.14
N GLU A 39 -18.34 21.40 5.19
CA GLU A 39 -18.35 20.89 3.82
C GLU A 39 -17.03 21.19 3.09
N GLU A 40 -16.48 22.39 3.26
CA GLU A 40 -15.17 22.76 2.69
C GLU A 40 -14.03 21.90 3.24
N VAL A 41 -13.98 21.72 4.58
CA VAL A 41 -12.96 20.89 5.23
C VAL A 41 -13.11 19.42 4.83
N MET A 42 -14.33 18.89 4.80
CA MET A 42 -14.60 17.50 4.39
C MET A 42 -14.28 17.26 2.93
N ARG A 43 -14.49 18.25 2.05
CA ARG A 43 -14.13 18.15 0.63
C ARG A 43 -12.62 18.08 0.47
N GLY A 44 -11.87 18.99 1.08
CA GLY A 44 -10.41 18.99 1.01
C GLY A 44 -9.80 17.70 1.56
N TRP A 45 -10.27 17.21 2.71
CA TRP A 45 -9.83 15.92 3.25
C TRP A 45 -10.27 14.74 2.39
N GLY A 46 -11.47 14.78 1.82
CA GLY A 46 -11.96 13.73 0.93
C GLY A 46 -11.07 13.58 -0.31
N GLU A 47 -10.72 14.69 -0.95
CA GLU A 47 -9.82 14.74 -2.11
C GLU A 47 -8.42 14.22 -1.73
N GLU A 48 -7.86 14.66 -0.59
CA GLU A 48 -6.55 14.20 -0.09
C GLU A 48 -6.56 12.69 0.23
N LEU A 49 -7.58 12.19 0.92
CA LEU A 49 -7.70 10.77 1.29
C LEU A 49 -7.86 9.87 0.06
N ILE A 50 -8.64 10.31 -0.94
CA ILE A 50 -8.80 9.58 -2.20
C ILE A 50 -7.45 9.50 -2.93
N GLU A 51 -6.73 10.62 -3.03
CA GLU A 51 -5.43 10.62 -3.72
C GLU A 51 -4.39 9.78 -2.96
N GLN A 52 -4.32 9.87 -1.63
CA GLN A 52 -3.46 9.02 -0.82
C GLN A 52 -3.79 7.54 -0.99
N GLY A 53 -5.07 7.17 -0.94
CA GLY A 53 -5.51 5.79 -1.16
C GLY A 53 -5.19 5.29 -2.56
N ARG A 54 -5.34 6.14 -3.59
CA ARG A 54 -4.99 5.82 -4.98
C ARG A 54 -3.48 5.58 -5.13
N GLN A 55 -2.65 6.44 -4.57
CA GLN A 55 -1.19 6.32 -4.62
C GLN A 55 -0.71 5.06 -3.90
N GLN A 56 -1.21 4.82 -2.69
CA GLN A 56 -0.90 3.60 -1.93
C GLN A 56 -1.34 2.34 -2.67
N GLY A 57 -2.56 2.34 -3.20
CA GLY A 57 -3.08 1.21 -3.97
C GLY A 57 -2.29 0.94 -5.24
N LEU A 58 -1.85 1.99 -5.94
CA LEU A 58 -1.01 1.86 -7.13
C LEU A 58 0.37 1.28 -6.77
N ALA A 59 1.02 1.80 -5.73
CA ALA A 59 2.33 1.31 -5.29
C ALA A 59 2.28 -0.16 -4.86
N GLN A 60 1.29 -0.53 -4.03
CA GLN A 60 1.07 -1.92 -3.63
C GLN A 60 0.72 -2.83 -4.81
N GLY A 61 -0.08 -2.32 -5.76
CA GLY A 61 -0.46 -3.06 -6.96
C GLY A 61 0.74 -3.35 -7.87
N VAL A 62 1.63 -2.37 -8.05
CA VAL A 62 2.85 -2.52 -8.85
C VAL A 62 3.80 -3.55 -8.22
N SER A 63 4.11 -3.41 -6.93
CA SER A 63 5.03 -4.32 -6.26
C SER A 63 4.48 -5.76 -6.23
N ARG A 64 3.20 -5.92 -5.87
CA ARG A 64 2.55 -7.24 -5.84
C ARG A 64 2.48 -7.86 -7.24
N GLY A 65 2.11 -7.10 -8.26
CA GLY A 65 2.05 -7.58 -9.63
C GLY A 65 3.42 -8.08 -10.10
N ARG A 66 4.49 -7.32 -9.82
CA ARG A 66 5.84 -7.71 -10.18
C ARG A 66 6.30 -8.98 -9.46
N ALA A 67 6.03 -9.08 -8.15
CA ALA A 67 6.32 -10.28 -7.37
C ALA A 67 5.62 -11.53 -7.94
N GLU A 68 4.33 -11.42 -8.28
CA GLU A 68 3.56 -12.51 -8.89
C GLU A 68 4.11 -12.91 -10.27
N ASP A 69 4.56 -11.94 -11.08
CA ASP A 69 5.18 -12.19 -12.39
C ASP A 69 6.51 -12.94 -12.28
N ILE A 70 7.39 -12.55 -11.34
CA ILE A 70 8.64 -13.26 -11.05
C ILE A 70 8.36 -14.73 -10.73
N LEU A 71 7.44 -14.99 -9.80
CA LEU A 71 7.09 -16.35 -9.41
C LEU A 71 6.52 -17.15 -10.58
N ARG A 72 5.71 -16.52 -11.44
CA ARG A 72 5.17 -17.16 -12.66
C ARG A 72 6.28 -17.52 -13.64
N ILE A 73 7.27 -16.65 -13.83
CA ILE A 73 8.43 -16.91 -14.71
C ILE A 73 9.25 -18.08 -14.17
N LEU A 74 9.59 -18.08 -12.87
CA LEU A 74 10.35 -19.16 -12.23
C LEU A 74 9.64 -20.51 -12.35
N ALA A 75 8.32 -20.54 -12.16
CA ALA A 75 7.51 -21.73 -12.37
C ALA A 75 7.60 -22.24 -13.83
N LYS A 76 7.47 -21.35 -14.83
CA LYS A 76 7.61 -21.72 -16.25
C LYS A 76 9.01 -22.24 -16.58
N ARG A 77 10.04 -21.70 -15.92
CA ARG A 77 11.43 -22.14 -16.05
C ARG A 77 11.76 -23.41 -15.24
N ARG A 78 10.79 -23.94 -14.49
CA ARG A 78 10.95 -25.10 -13.61
C ARG A 78 12.03 -24.88 -12.53
N VAL A 79 12.21 -23.62 -12.11
CA VAL A 79 13.05 -23.27 -10.95
C VAL A 79 12.23 -23.54 -9.71
N TYR A 80 12.72 -24.42 -8.83
CA TYR A 80 12.06 -24.70 -7.56
C TYR A 80 12.18 -23.49 -6.63
N VAL A 81 11.03 -22.98 -6.18
CA VAL A 81 10.94 -21.88 -5.22
C VAL A 81 10.41 -22.43 -3.90
N HIS A 82 11.26 -22.44 -2.89
CA HIS A 82 10.87 -22.82 -1.52
C HIS A 82 10.07 -21.68 -0.86
N GLU A 83 9.29 -22.00 0.17
CA GLU A 83 8.30 -21.06 0.73
C GLU A 83 8.95 -19.77 1.28
N GLU A 84 10.14 -19.85 1.88
CA GLU A 84 10.86 -18.67 2.37
C GLU A 84 11.21 -17.68 1.24
N ALA A 85 11.80 -18.17 0.14
CA ALA A 85 12.04 -17.35 -1.06
C ALA A 85 10.75 -16.80 -1.66
N ARG A 86 9.68 -17.58 -1.65
CA ARG A 86 8.37 -17.13 -2.14
C ARG A 86 7.83 -15.97 -1.30
N GLN A 87 7.91 -16.07 0.02
CA GLN A 87 7.51 -15.01 0.93
C GLN A 87 8.41 -13.78 0.81
N ARG A 88 9.73 -13.97 0.62
CA ARG A 88 10.67 -12.87 0.34
C ARG A 88 10.26 -12.08 -0.90
N ILE A 89 9.88 -12.76 -1.99
CA ILE A 89 9.43 -12.11 -3.22
C ILE A 89 8.08 -11.40 -3.01
N LEU A 90 7.10 -12.05 -2.40
CA LEU A 90 5.75 -11.50 -2.20
C LEU A 90 5.69 -10.31 -1.23
N ASN A 91 6.55 -10.29 -0.23
CA ASN A 91 6.58 -9.23 0.79
C ASN A 91 7.53 -8.07 0.42
N CYS A 92 8.26 -8.17 -0.69
CA CYS A 92 9.10 -7.08 -1.17
C CYS A 92 8.21 -5.94 -1.70
N THR A 93 8.43 -4.74 -1.16
CA THR A 93 7.72 -3.52 -1.58
C THR A 93 8.60 -2.57 -2.38
N ASP A 94 9.90 -2.87 -2.49
CA ASP A 94 10.84 -2.11 -3.30
C ASP A 94 10.73 -2.54 -4.78
N VAL A 95 10.19 -1.64 -5.59
CA VAL A 95 9.94 -1.89 -7.01
C VAL A 95 11.24 -2.05 -7.79
N ASP A 96 12.30 -1.32 -7.44
CA ASP A 96 13.58 -1.40 -8.16
C ASP A 96 14.26 -2.75 -7.93
N THR A 97 14.20 -3.25 -6.69
CA THR A 97 14.64 -4.62 -6.35
C THR A 97 13.82 -5.66 -7.09
N LEU A 98 12.49 -5.50 -7.16
CA LEU A 98 11.62 -6.42 -7.88
C LEU A 98 11.84 -6.39 -9.40
N ASP A 99 12.11 -5.22 -10.00
CA ASP A 99 12.43 -5.10 -11.42
C ASP A 99 13.75 -5.81 -11.76
N LEU A 100 14.76 -5.69 -10.91
CA LEU A 100 16.02 -6.42 -11.05
C LEU A 100 15.81 -7.94 -10.96
N TRP A 101 15.02 -8.41 -9.98
CA TRP A 101 14.69 -9.83 -9.85
C TRP A 101 13.86 -10.33 -11.03
N PHE A 102 12.96 -9.49 -11.56
CA PHE A 102 12.19 -9.80 -12.76
C PHE A 102 13.13 -10.02 -13.95
N ASP A 103 14.03 -9.09 -14.24
CA ASP A 103 14.96 -9.22 -15.37
C ASP A 103 15.85 -10.46 -15.23
N ARG A 104 16.36 -10.73 -14.03
CA ARG A 104 17.16 -11.93 -13.75
C ARG A 104 16.35 -13.22 -13.88
N SER A 105 15.09 -13.23 -13.45
CA SER A 105 14.21 -14.39 -13.58
C SER A 105 14.02 -14.81 -15.03
N LEU A 106 14.14 -13.88 -15.98
CA LEU A 106 14.02 -14.17 -17.41
C LEU A 106 15.13 -15.06 -17.95
N SER A 107 16.25 -15.25 -17.26
CA SER A 107 17.34 -16.16 -17.67
C SER A 107 17.81 -17.10 -16.56
N ALA A 108 17.35 -16.91 -15.32
CA ALA A 108 17.78 -17.69 -14.17
C ALA A 108 17.52 -19.20 -14.32
N THR A 109 18.49 -20.00 -13.89
CA THR A 109 18.39 -21.45 -13.72
C THR A 109 18.27 -21.87 -12.24
N SER A 110 18.43 -20.92 -11.31
CA SER A 110 18.33 -21.11 -9.86
C SER A 110 17.81 -19.84 -9.18
N LEU A 111 17.36 -19.97 -7.93
CA LEU A 111 16.96 -18.82 -7.11
C LEU A 111 18.14 -17.88 -6.78
N SER A 112 19.34 -18.43 -6.56
CA SER A 112 20.54 -17.62 -6.29
C SER A 112 20.83 -16.64 -7.42
N ALA A 113 20.63 -17.04 -8.69
CA ALA A 113 20.79 -16.17 -9.84
C ALA A 113 19.76 -15.02 -9.89
N VAL A 114 18.59 -15.18 -9.25
CA VAL A 114 17.57 -14.12 -9.15
C VAL A 114 17.95 -13.12 -8.07
N PHE A 115 18.29 -13.62 -6.88
CA PHE A 115 18.60 -12.78 -5.74
C PHE A 115 20.00 -12.17 -5.80
N ASP A 116 20.90 -12.71 -6.64
CA ASP A 116 22.33 -12.40 -6.65
C ASP A 116 22.99 -12.68 -5.30
N ASP A 117 22.41 -13.64 -4.58
CA ASP A 117 23.03 -14.28 -3.44
C ASP A 117 24.09 -15.22 -4.03
N LEU A 118 25.34 -14.74 -4.10
CA LEU A 118 26.51 -15.57 -4.38
C LEU A 118 26.42 -16.81 -3.49
N SER A 119 26.34 -17.98 -4.12
CA SER A 119 26.23 -19.30 -3.49
C SER A 119 26.94 -19.39 -2.13
N GLN A 120 26.17 -19.43 -1.04
CA GLN A 120 26.62 -19.96 0.24
C GLN A 120 26.18 -21.42 0.36
#